data_AF-A0A848GJP5-F1
#
_entry.id   AF-A0A848GJP5-F1
#
_cell.length_a   1.000
_cell.length_b   1.000
_cell.length_c   1.000
_cell.angle_alpha   90.00
_cell.angle_beta   90.00
_cell.angle_gamma   90.00
#
_symmetry.space_group_name_H-M   'P 1'
#
loop_
_entity.id
_entity.type
_entity.pdbx_description
1 polymer ?
#
loop_
_entity_poly.entity_id
_entity_poly.type
_entity_poly.pdbx_seq_one_letter_code
_entity_poly.pdbx_strand_id
1 'polypeptide(L)'
;MTDFSSLLQLDKEVLTTLVNAYSSYATYLDEGQSDDLQTIAGSYMKAAGYVMFYDQAAAREWFSRARDYYTRAADTYGIIAAICCHQAPDMEAGPSPTPDLQFYQLLCSYFKDVPVDITAYQEPVGRLQVPIRLYMEAFESTEEAVQAADLPAAWKPLLTRMHTRPRLLSKDTRRWHSLEGTINPIEPETIATCVTLLTVAQRQGITRESMEEMLQQQKDAAFIAVRLALLLSHSTPPPHTGYNHS
;
A
#
# COMPACT_ATOMS: atom_id res chain seq x y z
N MET A 1 16.14 11.80 1.92
CA MET A 1 15.23 10.64 1.91
C MET A 1 15.43 9.87 3.21
N THR A 2 14.34 9.36 3.80
CA THR A 2 14.37 8.71 5.11
C THR A 2 14.57 7.21 4.95
N ASP A 3 15.52 6.65 5.68
CA ASP A 3 15.78 5.21 5.71
C ASP A 3 14.97 4.55 6.84
N PHE A 4 14.09 3.62 6.47
CA PHE A 4 13.22 2.88 7.38
C PHE A 4 13.76 1.48 7.67
N SER A 5 14.83 1.02 7.01
CA SER A 5 15.39 -0.31 7.28
C SER A 5 15.83 -0.40 8.75
N SER A 6 16.44 0.65 9.29
CA SER A 6 16.89 0.71 10.69
C SER A 6 15.72 0.70 11.68
N LEU A 7 14.58 1.31 11.34
CA LEU A 7 13.39 1.31 12.21
C LEU A 7 12.77 -0.08 12.35
N LEU A 8 12.94 -0.92 11.32
CA LEU A 8 12.51 -2.31 11.31
C LEU A 8 13.63 -3.30 11.64
N GLN A 9 14.84 -2.82 11.96
CA GLN A 9 16.03 -3.66 12.21
C GLN A 9 16.37 -4.60 11.04
N LEU A 10 16.22 -4.08 9.82
CA LEU A 10 16.51 -4.78 8.57
C LEU A 10 17.89 -4.39 8.05
N ASP A 11 18.61 -5.36 7.50
CA ASP A 11 19.87 -5.14 6.82
C ASP A 11 19.65 -4.52 5.43
N LYS A 12 20.22 -3.33 5.22
CA LYS A 12 20.10 -2.59 3.96
C LYS A 12 20.83 -3.27 2.80
N GLU A 13 21.96 -3.95 3.06
CA GLU A 13 22.71 -4.66 2.02
C GLU A 13 21.91 -5.85 1.50
N VAL A 14 21.24 -6.56 2.41
CA VAL A 14 20.31 -7.64 2.07
C VAL A 14 19.13 -7.09 1.26
N LEU A 15 18.49 -6.01 1.71
CA LEU A 15 17.40 -5.38 0.96
C LEU A 15 17.84 -4.98 -0.46
N THR A 16 19.03 -4.38 -0.59
CA THR A 16 19.60 -4.00 -1.89
C THR A 16 19.84 -5.22 -2.78
N THR A 17 20.34 -6.31 -2.21
CA THR A 17 20.55 -7.57 -2.92
C THR A 17 19.23 -8.15 -3.43
N LEU A 18 18.17 -8.13 -2.62
CA LEU A 18 16.84 -8.59 -3.01
C LEU A 18 16.24 -7.71 -4.10
N VAL A 19 16.37 -6.39 -4.00
CA VAL A 19 15.93 -5.45 -5.04
C VAL A 19 16.63 -5.74 -6.36
N ASN A 20 17.96 -5.90 -6.34
CA ASN A 20 18.73 -6.20 -7.55
C ASN A 20 18.34 -7.56 -8.14
N ALA A 21 18.15 -8.60 -7.32
CA ALA A 21 17.75 -9.92 -7.78
C ALA A 21 16.37 -9.88 -8.47
N TYR A 22 15.38 -9.26 -7.84
CA TYR A 22 14.02 -9.20 -8.39
C TYR A 22 13.90 -8.27 -9.60
N SER A 23 14.55 -7.10 -9.56
CA SER A 23 14.53 -6.16 -10.70
C SER A 23 15.30 -6.69 -11.91
N SER A 24 16.46 -7.34 -11.70
CA SER A 24 17.22 -7.95 -12.79
C SER A 24 16.46 -9.14 -13.39
N TYR A 25 15.84 -9.98 -12.56
CA TYR A 25 15.02 -11.09 -13.05
C TYR A 25 13.79 -10.59 -13.82
N ALA A 26 13.10 -9.56 -13.32
CA ALA A 26 12.00 -8.94 -14.03
C ALA A 26 12.44 -8.39 -15.39
N THR A 27 13.57 -7.66 -15.44
CA THR A 27 14.13 -7.09 -16.67
C THR A 27 14.51 -8.18 -17.67
N TYR A 28 15.16 -9.25 -17.22
CA TYR A 28 15.49 -10.40 -18.05
C TYR A 28 14.24 -11.03 -18.70
N LEU A 29 13.15 -11.19 -17.94
CA LEU A 29 11.89 -11.72 -18.46
C LEU A 29 11.21 -10.73 -19.45
N ASP A 30 11.22 -9.44 -19.11
CA ASP A 30 10.66 -8.32 -19.89
C ASP A 30 11.32 -8.18 -21.27
N GLU A 31 12.62 -8.51 -21.39
CA GLU A 31 13.38 -8.54 -22.65
C GLU A 31 13.00 -9.69 -23.60
N GLY A 32 11.78 -10.21 -23.49
CA GLY A 32 11.19 -11.22 -24.39
C GLY A 32 11.55 -12.66 -24.03
N GLN A 33 12.02 -12.91 -22.81
CA GLN A 33 12.37 -14.25 -22.34
C GLN A 33 11.18 -14.99 -21.70
N SER A 34 10.04 -14.31 -21.53
CA SER A 34 8.79 -14.92 -21.05
C SER A 34 7.57 -14.08 -21.41
N ASP A 35 6.46 -14.77 -21.69
CA ASP A 35 5.13 -14.16 -21.82
C ASP A 35 4.35 -14.17 -20.49
N ASP A 36 4.96 -14.63 -19.39
CA ASP A 36 4.33 -14.67 -18.07
C ASP A 36 4.31 -13.27 -17.42
N LEU A 37 3.33 -12.48 -17.83
CA LEU A 37 3.11 -11.12 -17.34
C LEU A 37 2.95 -11.06 -15.81
N GLN A 38 2.35 -12.08 -15.18
CA GLN A 38 2.12 -12.10 -13.74
C GLN A 38 3.44 -12.29 -12.97
N THR A 39 4.33 -13.14 -13.46
CA THR A 39 5.66 -13.32 -12.87
C THR A 39 6.53 -12.07 -13.03
N ILE A 40 6.46 -11.40 -14.19
CA ILE A 40 7.15 -10.11 -14.41
C ILE A 40 6.61 -9.06 -13.43
N ALA A 41 5.29 -8.89 -13.37
CA ALA A 41 4.63 -7.94 -12.46
C ALA A 41 4.98 -8.22 -10.99
N GLY A 42 4.91 -9.48 -10.56
CA GLY A 42 5.23 -9.90 -9.21
C GLY A 42 6.69 -9.65 -8.83
N SER A 43 7.61 -9.77 -9.79
CA SER A 43 9.03 -9.48 -9.57
C SER A 43 9.28 -7.99 -9.40
N TYR A 44 8.72 -7.14 -10.26
CA TYR A 44 8.77 -5.68 -10.07
C TYR A 44 8.11 -5.24 -8.75
N MET A 45 6.97 -5.85 -8.39
CA MET A 45 6.26 -5.55 -7.15
C MET A 45 7.09 -5.88 -5.89
N LYS A 46 7.84 -6.99 -5.92
CA LYS A 46 8.78 -7.34 -4.84
C LYS A 46 9.95 -6.38 -4.77
N ALA A 47 10.55 -6.02 -5.91
CA ALA A 47 11.61 -5.02 -5.96
C ALA A 47 11.13 -3.69 -5.35
N ALA A 48 9.93 -3.24 -5.73
CA ALA A 48 9.28 -2.05 -5.17
C ALA A 48 9.10 -2.14 -3.64
N GLY A 49 8.57 -3.27 -3.16
CA GLY A 49 8.32 -3.54 -1.74
C GLY A 49 9.58 -3.55 -0.88
N TYR A 50 10.75 -3.89 -1.44
CA TYR A 50 12.01 -3.81 -0.70
C TYR A 50 12.68 -2.43 -0.81
N VAL A 51 12.70 -1.83 -2.00
CA VAL A 51 13.40 -0.55 -2.18
C VAL A 51 12.69 0.59 -1.45
N MET A 52 11.36 0.51 -1.24
CA MET A 52 10.59 1.53 -0.53
C MET A 52 11.08 1.80 0.89
N PHE A 53 11.86 0.90 1.50
CA PHE A 53 12.42 1.14 2.83
C PHE A 53 13.54 2.18 2.83
N TYR A 54 14.27 2.36 1.72
CA TYR A 54 15.44 3.23 1.68
C TYR A 54 15.48 4.20 0.48
N ASP A 55 14.70 3.93 -0.57
CA ASP A 55 14.55 4.81 -1.74
C ASP A 55 13.10 4.75 -2.26
N GLN A 56 12.23 5.61 -1.70
CA GLN A 56 10.82 5.71 -2.08
C GLN A 56 10.60 6.24 -3.49
N ALA A 57 11.54 7.00 -4.07
CA ALA A 57 11.40 7.48 -5.44
C ALA A 57 11.59 6.33 -6.43
N ALA A 58 12.65 5.54 -6.27
CA ALA A 58 12.87 4.33 -7.04
C ALA A 58 11.73 3.31 -6.83
N ALA A 59 11.18 3.21 -5.61
CA ALA A 59 10.03 2.34 -5.34
C ALA A 59 8.84 2.65 -6.26
N ARG A 60 8.51 3.93 -6.46
CA ARG A 60 7.41 4.34 -7.33
C ARG A 60 7.63 3.93 -8.79
N GLU A 61 8.86 3.99 -9.28
CA GLU A 61 9.19 3.54 -10.63
C GLU A 61 8.91 2.04 -10.79
N TRP A 62 9.32 1.22 -9.82
CA TRP A 62 9.05 -0.21 -9.85
C TRP A 62 7.56 -0.54 -9.67
N PHE A 63 6.85 0.18 -8.80
CA PHE A 63 5.39 0.07 -8.70
C PHE A 63 4.70 0.43 -10.01
N SER A 64 5.16 1.48 -10.71
CA SER A 64 4.62 1.86 -12.03
C SER A 64 4.82 0.75 -13.07
N ARG A 65 5.99 0.10 -13.10
CA ARG A 65 6.23 -1.05 -14.00
C ARG A 65 5.36 -2.25 -13.62
N ALA A 66 5.24 -2.55 -12.33
CA ALA A 66 4.38 -3.62 -11.84
C ALA A 66 2.91 -3.39 -12.25
N ARG A 67 2.42 -2.14 -12.12
CA ARG A 67 1.10 -1.72 -12.58
C ARG A 67 0.91 -2.04 -14.07
N ASP A 68 1.82 -1.60 -14.93
CA ASP A 68 1.69 -1.79 -16.38
C ASP A 68 1.53 -3.26 -16.75
N TYR A 69 2.32 -4.12 -16.11
CA TYR A 69 2.27 -5.56 -16.32
C TYR A 69 1.00 -6.21 -15.75
N TYR A 70 0.56 -5.84 -14.54
CA TYR A 70 -0.71 -6.33 -13.99
C TYR A 70 -1.92 -5.88 -14.82
N THR A 71 -1.92 -4.64 -15.32
CA THR A 71 -2.98 -4.14 -16.22
C THR A 71 -3.02 -4.94 -17.51
N ARG A 72 -1.86 -5.21 -18.15
CA ARG A 72 -1.79 -6.06 -19.34
C ARG A 72 -2.24 -7.50 -19.07
N ALA A 73 -2.03 -8.00 -17.85
CA ALA A 73 -2.48 -9.33 -17.41
C ALA A 73 -3.96 -9.36 -16.99
N ALA A 74 -4.68 -8.23 -17.01
CA ALA A 74 -6.04 -8.10 -16.47
C ALA A 74 -6.16 -8.55 -15.00
N ASP A 75 -5.11 -8.32 -14.21
CA ASP A 75 -5.03 -8.70 -12.79
C ASP A 75 -5.35 -7.49 -11.90
N THR A 76 -6.33 -7.64 -11.00
CA THR A 76 -6.79 -6.56 -10.11
C THR A 76 -5.73 -6.10 -9.13
N TYR A 77 -4.68 -6.90 -8.90
CA TYR A 77 -3.56 -6.48 -8.06
C TYR A 77 -2.79 -5.28 -8.63
N GLY A 78 -2.98 -4.96 -9.92
CA GLY A 78 -2.52 -3.71 -10.53
C GLY A 78 -3.06 -2.45 -9.83
N ILE A 79 -4.20 -2.53 -9.15
CA ILE A 79 -4.77 -1.43 -8.35
C ILE A 79 -3.85 -1.08 -7.18
N ILE A 80 -3.30 -2.09 -6.49
CA ILE A 80 -2.36 -1.88 -5.38
C ILE A 80 -1.11 -1.18 -5.89
N ALA A 81 -0.57 -1.64 -7.03
CA ALA A 81 0.60 -1.03 -7.65
C ALA A 81 0.32 0.43 -8.08
N ALA A 82 -0.82 0.70 -8.71
CA ALA A 82 -1.26 2.04 -9.12
C ALA A 82 -1.30 3.02 -7.93
N ILE A 83 -1.94 2.61 -6.82
CA ILE A 83 -2.01 3.43 -5.61
C ILE A 83 -0.60 3.67 -5.04
N CYS A 84 0.25 2.64 -4.99
CA CYS A 84 1.61 2.75 -4.46
C CYS A 84 2.54 3.65 -5.29
N CYS A 85 2.31 3.76 -6.61
CA CYS A 85 3.00 4.75 -7.46
C CYS A 85 2.26 6.09 -7.58
N HIS A 86 1.29 6.37 -6.70
CA HIS A 86 0.55 7.63 -6.63
C HIS A 86 -0.21 7.97 -7.92
N GLN A 87 -0.86 6.96 -8.50
CA GLN A 87 -1.75 7.12 -9.64
C GLN A 87 -3.16 6.71 -9.24
N ALA A 88 -4.15 7.39 -9.80
CA ALA A 88 -5.55 7.03 -9.60
C ALA A 88 -5.76 5.61 -10.17
N PRO A 89 -6.27 4.66 -9.37
CA PRO A 89 -6.48 3.30 -9.85
C PRO A 89 -7.65 3.25 -10.84
N ASP A 90 -7.48 2.48 -11.91
CA ASP A 90 -8.52 2.21 -12.89
C ASP A 90 -9.18 0.86 -12.63
N MET A 91 -10.51 0.88 -12.47
CA MET A 91 -11.32 -0.32 -12.31
C MET A 91 -12.72 -0.04 -12.84
N GLU A 92 -13.20 -0.89 -13.75
CA GLU A 92 -14.59 -0.86 -14.18
C GLU A 92 -15.47 -1.48 -13.08
N ALA A 93 -16.59 -0.84 -12.76
CA ALA A 93 -17.61 -1.41 -11.89
C ALA A 93 -18.31 -2.56 -12.65
N GLY A 94 -17.73 -3.76 -12.58
CA GLY A 94 -18.33 -4.97 -13.13
C GLY A 94 -19.33 -5.62 -12.15
N PRO A 95 -20.33 -6.36 -12.64
CA PRO A 95 -21.27 -7.09 -11.80
C PRO A 95 -20.59 -8.38 -11.30
N SER A 96 -19.78 -8.32 -10.25
CA SER A 96 -19.37 -9.53 -9.53
C SER A 96 -18.98 -9.28 -8.07
N PRO A 97 -19.35 -10.20 -7.14
CA PRO A 97 -19.38 -9.90 -5.72
C PRO A 97 -18.29 -10.62 -4.91
N THR A 98 -17.18 -11.07 -5.51
CA THR A 98 -16.17 -11.77 -4.69
C THR A 98 -15.62 -10.80 -3.64
N PRO A 99 -15.36 -11.26 -2.40
CA PRO A 99 -14.83 -10.41 -1.35
C PRO A 99 -13.57 -9.64 -1.76
N ASP A 100 -12.64 -10.31 -2.45
CA ASP A 100 -11.42 -9.67 -2.96
C ASP A 100 -11.72 -8.57 -3.98
N LEU A 101 -12.69 -8.76 -4.88
CA LEU A 101 -13.05 -7.72 -5.83
C LEU A 101 -13.69 -6.52 -5.14
N GLN A 102 -14.56 -6.75 -4.15
CA GLN A 102 -15.14 -5.68 -3.31
C GLN A 102 -14.07 -4.90 -2.57
N PHE A 103 -13.00 -5.55 -2.10
CA PHE A 103 -11.86 -4.87 -1.49
C PHE A 103 -11.15 -3.92 -2.45
N TYR A 104 -10.85 -4.35 -3.68
CA TYR A 104 -10.24 -3.46 -4.67
C TYR A 104 -11.18 -2.32 -5.08
N GLN A 105 -12.48 -2.59 -5.20
CA GLN A 105 -13.50 -1.56 -5.45
C GLN A 105 -13.56 -0.53 -4.31
N LEU A 106 -13.50 -0.98 -3.06
CA LEU A 106 -13.44 -0.13 -1.87
C LEU A 106 -12.21 0.78 -1.89
N LEU A 107 -11.03 0.27 -2.28
CA LEU A 107 -9.86 1.14 -2.39
C LEU A 107 -10.03 2.17 -3.52
N CYS A 108 -10.59 1.78 -4.66
CA CYS A 108 -10.81 2.64 -5.82
C CYS A 108 -11.88 3.73 -5.58
N SER A 109 -12.92 3.43 -4.79
CA SER A 109 -14.02 4.38 -4.55
C SER A 109 -13.52 5.67 -3.90
N TYR A 110 -12.54 5.59 -3.01
CA TYR A 110 -11.91 6.76 -2.38
C TYR A 110 -11.00 7.58 -3.32
N PHE A 111 -10.87 7.20 -4.59
CA PHE A 111 -10.23 8.01 -5.63
C PHE A 111 -11.21 8.52 -6.68
N LYS A 112 -12.32 7.80 -6.93
CA LYS A 112 -13.24 8.05 -8.05
C LYS A 112 -14.70 8.33 -7.66
N ASP A 113 -15.02 8.30 -6.38
CA ASP A 113 -16.36 8.50 -5.81
C ASP A 113 -17.42 7.54 -6.42
N VAL A 114 -17.00 6.30 -6.66
CA VAL A 114 -17.86 5.23 -7.20
C VAL A 114 -18.47 4.44 -6.03
N PRO A 115 -19.80 4.21 -6.01
CA PRO A 115 -20.43 3.39 -4.97
C PRO A 115 -19.95 1.92 -5.05
N VAL A 116 -19.79 1.29 -3.89
CA VAL A 116 -19.28 -0.08 -3.75
C VAL A 116 -20.35 -0.96 -3.11
N ASP A 117 -20.51 -2.18 -3.62
CA ASP A 117 -21.33 -3.20 -2.94
C ASP A 117 -20.54 -3.78 -1.76
N ILE A 118 -21.18 -3.83 -0.59
CA ILE A 118 -20.54 -4.17 0.69
C ILE A 118 -21.17 -5.42 1.32
N THR A 119 -21.41 -6.43 0.50
CA THR A 119 -21.99 -7.70 0.95
C THR A 119 -20.98 -8.62 1.63
N ALA A 120 -19.67 -8.41 1.42
CA ALA A 120 -18.59 -9.25 1.96
C ALA A 120 -18.17 -8.92 3.39
N TYR A 121 -18.95 -8.16 4.17
CA TYR A 121 -18.55 -7.46 5.40
C TYR A 121 -17.63 -8.23 6.39
N GLN A 122 -17.79 -9.55 6.56
CA GLN A 122 -16.95 -10.35 7.47
C GLN A 122 -15.84 -11.15 6.79
N GLU A 123 -15.84 -11.21 5.46
CA GLU A 123 -14.92 -12.05 4.69
C GLU A 123 -13.49 -11.49 4.72
N PRO A 124 -12.48 -12.36 4.87
CA PRO A 124 -11.09 -11.97 4.72
C PRO A 124 -10.80 -11.63 3.26
N VAL A 125 -10.14 -10.49 3.04
CA VAL A 125 -9.87 -9.96 1.69
C VAL A 125 -8.40 -9.64 1.48
N GLY A 126 -8.01 -9.63 0.21
CA GLY A 126 -6.65 -9.38 -0.25
C GLY A 126 -5.66 -10.46 0.19
N ARG A 127 -4.39 -10.28 -0.15
CA ARG A 127 -3.29 -11.18 0.26
C ARG A 127 -3.07 -11.16 1.78
N LEU A 128 -3.39 -10.04 2.42
CA LEU A 128 -3.32 -9.89 3.88
C LEU A 128 -4.39 -10.70 4.62
N GLN A 129 -5.50 -11.08 3.96
CA GLN A 129 -6.60 -11.86 4.56
C GLN A 129 -7.15 -11.19 5.83
N VAL A 130 -7.34 -9.87 5.73
CA VAL A 130 -7.91 -9.04 6.80
C VAL A 130 -9.40 -8.87 6.51
N PRO A 131 -10.30 -8.99 7.51
CA PRO A 131 -11.73 -8.78 7.28
C PRO A 131 -12.04 -7.42 6.66
N ILE A 132 -12.87 -7.39 5.62
CA ILE A 132 -13.19 -6.14 4.90
C ILE A 132 -13.76 -5.05 5.83
N ARG A 133 -14.55 -5.43 6.85
CA ARG A 133 -15.05 -4.55 7.91
C ARG A 133 -13.97 -3.64 8.51
N LEU A 134 -12.77 -4.14 8.77
CA LEU A 134 -11.73 -3.33 9.40
C LEU A 134 -11.21 -2.23 8.47
N TYR A 135 -11.26 -2.45 7.15
CA TYR A 135 -10.93 -1.42 6.18
C TYR A 135 -12.01 -0.35 6.16
N MET A 136 -13.28 -0.76 6.07
CA MET A 136 -14.41 0.16 6.07
C MET A 136 -14.46 1.02 7.33
N GLU A 137 -14.40 0.41 8.51
CA GLU A 137 -14.44 1.14 9.78
C GLU A 137 -13.31 2.17 9.86
N ALA A 138 -12.11 1.83 9.38
CA ALA A 138 -11.00 2.76 9.35
C ALA A 138 -11.24 3.92 8.37
N PHE A 139 -11.80 3.65 7.19
CA PHE A 139 -12.10 4.70 6.22
C PHE A 139 -13.25 5.60 6.68
N GLU A 140 -14.36 5.04 7.14
CA GLU A 140 -15.51 5.77 7.71
C GLU A 140 -15.06 6.64 8.90
N SER A 141 -14.29 6.07 9.84
CA SER A 141 -13.75 6.83 10.98
C SER A 141 -12.74 7.91 10.54
N THR A 142 -12.11 7.76 9.38
CA THR A 142 -11.23 8.81 8.81
C THR A 142 -12.06 9.92 8.17
N GLU A 143 -13.20 9.59 7.56
CA GLU A 143 -14.15 10.58 7.04
C GLU A 143 -14.81 11.41 8.16
N GLU A 144 -15.05 10.79 9.31
CA GLU A 144 -15.60 11.45 10.51
C GLU A 144 -14.56 12.25 11.30
N ALA A 145 -13.26 12.07 11.03
CA ALA A 145 -12.19 12.73 11.76
C ALA A 145 -12.13 14.22 11.43
N VAL A 146 -12.20 15.07 12.46
CA VAL A 146 -12.13 16.52 12.32
C VAL A 146 -10.70 17.04 12.51
N GLN A 147 -9.89 16.34 13.30
CA GLN A 147 -8.52 16.73 13.62
C GLN A 147 -7.54 15.59 13.35
N ALA A 148 -6.29 15.95 13.03
CA ALA A 148 -5.22 14.96 12.84
C ALA A 148 -5.03 14.05 14.08
N ALA A 149 -5.32 14.57 15.28
CA ALA A 149 -5.21 13.83 16.53
C ALA A 149 -6.21 12.65 16.66
N ASP A 150 -7.28 12.64 15.87
CA ASP A 150 -8.31 11.59 15.88
C ASP A 150 -7.91 10.39 15.01
N LEU A 151 -7.07 10.63 13.99
CA LEU A 151 -6.64 9.63 13.01
C LEU A 151 -5.96 8.39 13.63
N PRO A 152 -5.09 8.50 14.65
CA PRO A 152 -4.53 7.33 15.29
C PRO A 152 -5.58 6.36 15.84
N ALA A 153 -6.67 6.89 16.41
CA ALA A 153 -7.74 6.05 16.95
C ALA A 153 -8.49 5.33 15.82
N ALA A 154 -8.76 6.03 14.73
CA ALA A 154 -9.39 5.47 13.52
C ALA A 154 -8.52 4.37 12.87
N TRP A 155 -7.21 4.59 12.73
CA TRP A 155 -6.35 3.71 11.93
C TRP A 155 -5.79 2.52 12.72
N LYS A 156 -5.55 2.68 14.01
CA LYS A 156 -4.81 1.71 14.82
C LYS A 156 -5.38 0.28 14.78
N PRO A 157 -6.70 0.04 14.85
CA PRO A 157 -7.25 -1.32 14.77
C PRO A 157 -6.84 -2.06 13.49
N LEU A 158 -6.99 -1.41 12.34
CA LEU A 158 -6.60 -1.97 11.04
C LEU A 158 -5.09 -2.14 10.93
N LEU A 159 -4.30 -1.10 11.24
CA LEU A 159 -2.84 -1.14 11.15
C LEU A 159 -2.24 -2.23 12.04
N THR A 160 -2.75 -2.40 13.27
CA THR A 160 -2.32 -3.47 14.18
C THR A 160 -2.59 -4.84 13.57
N ARG A 161 -3.75 -5.01 12.94
CA ARG A 161 -4.12 -6.28 12.30
C ARG A 161 -3.21 -6.59 11.11
N MET A 162 -2.96 -5.63 10.23
CA MET A 162 -2.04 -5.77 9.10
C MET A 162 -0.60 -6.08 9.57
N HIS A 163 -0.17 -5.47 10.67
CA HIS A 163 1.18 -5.66 11.20
C HIS A 163 1.36 -6.96 12.02
N THR A 164 0.29 -7.74 12.24
CA THR A 164 0.36 -8.95 13.06
C THR A 164 1.31 -10.00 12.48
N ARG A 165 1.25 -10.27 11.17
CA ARG A 165 2.11 -11.27 10.52
C ARG A 165 3.59 -10.83 10.53
N PRO A 166 3.96 -9.61 10.08
CA PRO A 166 5.33 -9.11 10.22
C PRO A 166 5.86 -9.18 11.64
N ARG A 167 5.05 -8.80 12.65
CA ARG A 167 5.44 -8.85 14.07
C ARG A 167 5.66 -10.28 14.58
N LEU A 168 4.92 -11.26 14.08
CA LEU A 168 5.17 -12.66 14.42
C LEU A 168 6.47 -13.15 13.79
N LEU A 169 6.73 -12.77 12.54
CA LEU A 169 7.94 -13.15 11.81
C LEU A 169 9.20 -12.48 12.37
N SER A 170 9.11 -11.23 12.85
CA SER A 170 10.24 -10.52 13.46
C SER A 170 10.75 -11.16 14.75
N LYS A 171 10.00 -12.12 15.33
CA LYS A 171 10.47 -12.93 16.47
C LYS A 171 11.53 -13.95 16.06
N ASP A 172 11.59 -14.34 14.78
CA ASP A 172 12.71 -15.10 14.22
C ASP A 172 13.81 -14.11 13.83
N THR A 173 14.56 -13.65 14.83
CA THR A 173 15.48 -12.51 14.69
C THR A 173 16.52 -12.77 13.60
N ARG A 174 17.12 -13.96 13.52
CA ARG A 174 18.14 -14.23 12.51
C ARG A 174 17.57 -14.10 11.09
N ARG A 175 16.46 -14.77 10.77
CA ARG A 175 15.83 -14.70 9.44
C ARG A 175 15.26 -13.32 9.14
N TRP A 176 14.78 -12.60 10.16
CA TRP A 176 14.28 -11.25 10.00
C TRP A 176 15.40 -10.27 9.64
N HIS A 177 16.53 -10.34 10.34
CA HIS A 177 17.69 -9.49 10.07
C HIS A 177 18.31 -9.82 8.70
N SER A 178 18.28 -11.10 8.28
CA SER A 178 18.87 -11.55 7.01
C SER A 178 17.90 -11.68 5.84
N LEU A 179 16.59 -11.50 6.04
CA LEU A 179 15.49 -11.73 5.08
C LEU A 179 15.64 -12.98 4.17
N GLU A 180 16.32 -14.02 4.65
CA GLU A 180 16.70 -15.25 3.93
C GLU A 180 15.50 -16.17 3.56
N GLY A 181 14.28 -15.64 3.50
CA GLY A 181 13.04 -16.42 3.31
C GLY A 181 11.90 -15.70 2.61
N THR A 182 12.13 -14.64 1.82
CA THR A 182 11.11 -13.92 1.02
C THR A 182 9.95 -13.31 1.82
N ILE A 183 10.23 -12.84 3.04
CA ILE A 183 9.24 -12.09 3.82
C ILE A 183 9.24 -10.65 3.30
N ASN A 184 8.07 -10.11 2.94
CA ASN A 184 7.87 -8.68 2.77
C ASN A 184 7.59 -8.07 4.16
N PRO A 185 8.50 -7.24 4.71
CA PRO A 185 8.31 -6.66 6.04
C PRO A 185 7.03 -5.83 6.15
N ILE A 186 6.65 -5.18 5.05
CA ILE A 186 5.39 -4.48 4.85
C ILE A 186 4.92 -4.84 3.44
N GLU A 187 3.73 -5.41 3.32
CA GLU A 187 3.16 -5.77 2.02
C GLU A 187 2.71 -4.51 1.26
N PRO A 188 2.81 -4.49 -0.09
CA PRO A 188 2.29 -3.39 -0.90
C PRO A 188 0.81 -3.07 -0.63
N GLU A 189 -0.02 -4.07 -0.30
CA GLU A 189 -1.42 -3.83 0.10
C GLU A 189 -1.54 -2.93 1.32
N THR A 190 -0.66 -3.11 2.32
CA THR A 190 -0.62 -2.25 3.51
C THR A 190 -0.29 -0.80 3.13
N ILE A 191 0.66 -0.62 2.23
CA ILE A 191 1.05 0.71 1.74
C ILE A 191 -0.09 1.35 0.95
N ALA A 192 -0.70 0.63 0.02
CA ALA A 192 -1.83 1.13 -0.76
C ALA A 192 -2.98 1.57 0.14
N THR A 193 -3.36 0.75 1.13
CA THR A 193 -4.39 1.13 2.11
C THR A 193 -4.00 2.38 2.90
N CYS A 194 -2.73 2.50 3.32
CA CYS A 194 -2.26 3.71 4.01
C CYS A 194 -2.32 4.95 3.11
N VAL A 195 -1.96 4.84 1.83
CA VAL A 195 -2.11 5.94 0.86
C VAL A 195 -3.59 6.32 0.70
N THR A 196 -4.49 5.35 0.65
CA THR A 196 -5.93 5.61 0.62
C THR A 196 -6.40 6.34 1.89
N LEU A 197 -6.03 5.89 3.09
CA LEU A 197 -6.37 6.57 4.36
C LEU A 197 -5.87 8.03 4.38
N LEU A 198 -4.63 8.26 3.93
CA LEU A 198 -4.06 9.60 3.83
C LEU A 198 -4.83 10.47 2.82
N THR A 199 -5.26 9.89 1.70
CA THR A 199 -6.09 10.56 0.70
C THR A 199 -7.45 10.97 1.28
N VAL A 200 -8.09 10.08 2.03
CA VAL A 200 -9.36 10.38 2.72
C VAL A 200 -9.17 11.51 3.74
N ALA A 201 -8.14 11.44 4.59
CA ALA A 201 -7.86 12.49 5.58
C ALA A 201 -7.62 13.87 4.93
N GLN A 202 -6.90 13.91 3.80
CA GLN A 202 -6.68 15.15 3.05
C GLN A 202 -7.97 15.72 2.47
N ARG A 203 -8.89 14.87 1.99
CA ARG A 203 -10.20 15.31 1.50
C ARG A 203 -11.05 15.93 2.62
N GLN A 204 -10.89 15.47 3.85
CA GLN A 204 -11.52 16.08 5.04
C GLN A 204 -10.81 17.36 5.53
N GLY A 205 -9.82 17.85 4.79
CA GLY A 205 -9.11 19.09 5.13
C GLY A 205 -8.01 18.92 6.18
N ILE A 206 -7.69 17.68 6.57
CA ILE A 206 -6.54 17.43 7.46
C ILE A 206 -5.26 17.61 6.64
N THR A 207 -4.50 18.64 6.98
CA THR A 207 -3.30 19.00 6.23
C THR A 207 -2.21 17.94 6.37
N ARG A 208 -1.35 17.88 5.35
CA ARG A 208 -0.15 17.05 5.38
C ARG A 208 0.73 17.34 6.59
N GLU A 209 0.96 18.62 6.88
CA GLU A 209 1.79 19.08 8.00
C GLU A 209 1.24 18.56 9.33
N SER A 210 -0.07 18.68 9.56
CA SER A 210 -0.71 18.14 10.76
C SER A 210 -0.61 16.62 10.86
N MET A 211 -0.69 15.89 9.75
CA MET A 211 -0.47 14.44 9.74
C MET A 211 0.99 14.08 10.03
N GLU A 212 1.96 14.82 9.49
CA GLU A 212 3.39 14.62 9.77
C GLU A 212 3.71 14.85 11.25
N GLU A 213 3.21 15.95 11.84
CA GLU A 213 3.34 16.26 13.26
C GLU A 213 2.73 15.16 14.14
N MET A 214 1.52 14.71 13.82
CA MET A 214 0.86 13.62 14.53
C MET A 214 1.68 12.33 14.44
N LEU A 215 2.18 11.98 13.26
CA LEU A 215 2.94 10.75 13.05
C LEU A 215 4.29 10.76 13.75
N GLN A 216 4.92 11.92 13.95
CA GLN A 216 6.15 12.05 14.75
C GLN A 216 5.92 11.66 16.21
N GLN A 217 4.72 11.92 16.75
CA GLN A 217 4.36 11.57 18.13
C GLN A 217 4.03 10.09 18.31
N GLN A 218 3.66 9.39 17.22
CA GLN A 218 3.35 7.96 17.26
C GLN A 218 4.61 7.10 17.43
N LYS A 219 4.61 6.19 18.41
CA LYS A 219 5.72 5.25 18.67
C LYS A 219 5.40 3.81 18.29
N ASP A 220 4.15 3.53 17.95
CA ASP A 220 3.70 2.19 17.58
C ASP A 220 4.23 1.82 16.19
N ALA A 221 4.90 0.67 16.10
CA ALA A 221 5.49 0.18 14.85
C ALA A 221 4.46 -0.04 13.74
N ALA A 222 3.18 -0.23 14.09
CA ALA A 222 2.08 -0.33 13.13
C ALA A 222 1.96 0.92 12.23
N PHE A 223 2.43 2.09 12.69
CA PHE A 223 2.38 3.34 11.93
C PHE A 223 3.57 3.55 10.97
N ILE A 224 4.55 2.63 10.95
CA ILE A 224 5.67 2.71 9.99
C ILE A 224 5.15 2.70 8.55
N ALA A 225 4.14 1.88 8.24
CA ALA A 225 3.53 1.83 6.92
C ALA A 225 2.90 3.16 6.50
N VAL A 226 2.28 3.89 7.44
CA VAL A 226 1.70 5.21 7.16
C VAL A 226 2.78 6.23 6.84
N ARG A 227 3.90 6.20 7.56
CA ARG A 227 5.05 7.09 7.29
C ARG A 227 5.65 6.82 5.90
N LEU A 228 5.76 5.55 5.52
CA LEU A 228 6.21 5.16 4.18
C LEU A 228 5.23 5.64 3.10
N ALA A 229 3.94 5.39 3.29
CA ALA A 229 2.89 5.85 2.38
C ALA A 229 2.92 7.37 2.20
N LEU A 230 3.08 8.13 3.28
CA LEU A 230 3.16 9.60 3.24
C LEU A 230 4.35 10.11 2.41
N LEU A 231 5.49 9.41 2.45
CA LEU A 231 6.65 9.72 1.61
C LEU A 231 6.45 9.32 0.15
N LEU A 232 5.78 8.19 -0.11
CA LEU A 232 5.41 7.78 -1.47
C LEU A 232 4.44 8.78 -2.12
N SER A 233 3.50 9.34 -1.35
CA SER A 233 2.61 10.40 -1.83
C SER A 233 3.29 11.76 -2.01
N HIS A 234 4.59 11.88 -1.72
CA HIS A 234 5.35 13.12 -1.88
C HIS A 234 5.80 13.30 -3.35
N SER A 235 4.88 13.63 -4.27
CA SER A 235 5.14 14.22 -5.61
C SER A 235 3.80 14.52 -6.31
N THR A 236 3.43 15.80 -6.37
CA THR A 236 2.27 16.39 -7.07
C THR A 236 0.88 16.00 -6.52
N PRO A 237 0.02 16.99 -6.17
CA PRO A 237 -1.37 16.71 -5.84
C PRO A 237 -2.12 16.22 -7.10
N PRO A 238 -3.10 15.33 -6.96
CA PRO A 238 -4.01 15.04 -8.06
C PRO A 238 -4.77 16.33 -8.44
N PRO A 239 -5.07 16.55 -9.73
CA PRO A 239 -5.89 17.68 -10.14
C PRO A 239 -7.27 17.57 -9.48
N HIS A 240 -7.66 18.63 -8.76
CA HIS A 240 -9.01 18.79 -8.24
C HIS A 240 -10.02 18.78 -9.39
N THR A 241 -10.87 17.77 -9.47
CA THR A 241 -12.18 17.91 -10.13
C THR A 241 -13.16 18.43 -9.08
N GLY A 242 -13.77 19.57 -9.39
CA GLY A 242 -14.39 20.47 -8.42
C GLY A 242 -15.56 19.87 -7.63
N TYR A 243 -15.60 20.27 -6.36
CA TYR A 243 -16.84 20.44 -5.63
C TYR A 243 -17.77 21.39 -6.39
N ASN A 244 -19.00 20.93 -6.66
CA ASN A 244 -20.16 21.80 -6.72
C ASN A 244 -21.24 21.16 -5.83
N HIS A 245 -21.31 21.62 -4.58
CA HIS A 245 -22.56 21.60 -3.86
C HIS A 245 -23.42 22.74 -4.42
N SER A 246 -24.56 22.38 -5.00
CA SER A 246 -25.71 23.25 -5.23
C SER A 246 -26.95 22.41 -5.02
#